data_AF-A0A3D1LE54-F1
#
_entry.id   AF-A0A3D1LE54-F1
#
_cell.length_a   1.000
_cell.length_b   1.000
_cell.length_c   1.000
_cell.angle_alpha   90.00
_cell.angle_beta   90.00
_cell.angle_gamma   90.00
#
_symmetry.space_group_name_H-M   'P 1'
#
loop_
_entity.id
_entity.type
_entity.pdbx_description
1 polymer ?
#
loop_
_entity_poly.entity_id
_entity_poly.type
_entity_poly.pdbx_seq_one_letter_code
_entity_poly.pdbx_strand_id
1 'polypeptide(L)'
;MLSLGVYRQKDNHGVYLADGFVSKLEYPLNEASLQHAQERFRFVYDKYLADTDVKPYLAVIPDKNYYLAKQNGYPALDYDAFFSSMRDNLSWAQYIDLAGSLQIDDYYRTDLHWRQDRLLPVAKTIAEAMGASVEEKFETQTLARDYYGLYYGYAALPVKPETISYLTSDTIENAVVTNFETNKTCSVYDMEKAAGKDPYEMFLSGSVSLLTIENPNAKTDKELVIFRDSFASSLAPLLLDGYAKITLVDIRYLPSVRLGSFLTFTDQDVLFLYSVNVLNNSETIK
;
A
#
# COMPACT_ATOMS: atom_id res chain seq x y z
N MET A 1 11.65 34.91 -11.47
CA MET A 1 10.86 34.80 -12.72
C MET A 1 11.85 34.57 -13.86
N LEU A 2 12.12 33.31 -14.21
CA LEU A 2 13.08 32.95 -15.26
C LEU A 2 12.57 31.68 -15.97
N SER A 3 12.16 31.87 -17.22
CA SER A 3 12.18 30.91 -18.33
C SER A 3 11.38 29.59 -18.20
N LEU A 4 10.06 29.67 -18.34
CA LEU A 4 9.18 28.52 -18.69
C LEU A 4 8.86 28.45 -20.20
N GLY A 5 9.63 29.13 -21.05
CA GLY A 5 9.43 29.11 -22.49
C GLY A 5 10.68 28.64 -23.20
N VAL A 6 10.63 27.43 -23.78
CA VAL A 6 11.31 26.96 -25.02
C VAL A 6 11.45 25.43 -25.09
N TYR A 7 11.05 24.66 -24.06
CA TYR A 7 10.68 23.25 -24.22
C TYR A 7 9.28 23.02 -23.63
N ARG A 8 8.38 22.39 -24.38
CA ARG A 8 7.05 21.94 -23.90
C ARG A 8 7.18 20.75 -22.93
N GLN A 9 8.10 20.82 -21.97
CA GLN A 9 8.16 19.88 -20.86
C GLN A 9 7.08 20.30 -19.86
N LYS A 10 5.98 19.55 -19.83
CA LYS A 10 4.89 19.73 -18.86
C LYS A 10 5.27 19.20 -17.47
N ASP A 11 6.38 18.49 -17.37
CA ASP A 11 6.92 17.87 -16.16
C ASP A 11 8.33 18.39 -15.84
N ASN A 12 8.74 18.24 -14.58
CA ASN A 12 10.09 18.48 -14.09
C ASN A 12 10.66 17.15 -13.58
N HIS A 13 11.55 16.51 -14.34
CA HIS A 13 12.11 15.18 -14.04
C HIS A 13 11.05 14.08 -13.83
N GLY A 14 10.00 14.09 -14.66
CA GLY A 14 8.87 13.16 -14.56
C GLY A 14 7.83 13.56 -13.51
N VAL A 15 8.01 14.66 -12.77
CA VAL A 15 7.03 15.13 -11.77
C VAL A 15 6.18 16.26 -12.36
N TYR A 16 4.86 16.17 -12.19
CA TYR A 16 3.91 17.17 -12.68
C TYR A 16 2.89 17.57 -11.61
N LEU A 17 2.29 18.75 -11.81
CA LEU A 17 1.18 19.28 -11.01
C LEU A 17 -0.06 19.32 -11.89
N ALA A 18 -1.13 18.63 -11.47
CA ALA A 18 -2.42 18.63 -12.14
C ALA A 18 -3.54 18.60 -11.08
N ASP A 19 -4.59 19.39 -11.28
CA ASP A 19 -5.77 19.44 -10.40
C ASP A 19 -5.45 19.64 -8.90
N GLY A 20 -4.32 20.27 -8.58
CA GLY A 20 -3.85 20.46 -7.20
C GLY A 20 -3.07 19.28 -6.60
N PHE A 21 -2.83 18.22 -7.38
CA PHE A 21 -2.05 17.04 -7.01
C PHE A 21 -0.69 17.05 -7.71
N VAL A 22 0.36 16.79 -6.94
CA VAL A 22 1.68 16.44 -7.46
C VAL A 22 1.72 14.94 -7.73
N SER A 23 2.18 14.52 -8.90
CA SER A 23 2.39 13.11 -9.22
C SER A 23 3.69 12.94 -10.00
N LYS A 24 4.33 11.78 -9.83
CA LYS A 24 5.42 11.34 -10.69
C LYS A 24 4.84 10.45 -11.77
N LEU A 25 5.13 10.77 -13.02
CA LEU A 25 4.66 10.06 -14.19
C LEU A 25 5.18 8.62 -14.18
N GLU A 26 4.24 7.68 -14.25
CA GLU A 26 4.52 6.25 -14.35
C GLU A 26 4.28 5.84 -15.81
N TYR A 27 5.31 5.95 -16.65
CA TYR A 27 5.24 5.64 -18.08
C TYR A 27 6.66 5.51 -18.66
N PRO A 28 6.90 4.58 -19.62
CA PRO A 28 5.97 3.58 -20.16
C PRO A 28 5.75 2.39 -19.22
N LEU A 29 4.88 1.46 -19.62
CA LEU A 29 4.81 0.13 -19.00
C LEU A 29 6.17 -0.56 -19.14
N ASN A 30 6.71 -1.04 -18.03
CA ASN A 30 7.90 -1.86 -17.99
C ASN A 30 7.49 -3.34 -17.91
N GLU A 31 7.31 -3.97 -19.07
CA GLU A 31 6.87 -5.37 -19.16
C GLU A 31 7.83 -6.34 -18.44
N ALA A 32 9.14 -6.09 -18.54
CA ALA A 32 10.14 -6.93 -17.87
C ALA A 32 10.05 -6.83 -16.34
N SER A 33 9.80 -5.63 -15.81
CA SER A 33 9.50 -5.44 -14.39
C SER A 33 8.21 -6.17 -14.00
N LEU A 34 7.13 -5.97 -14.75
CA LEU A 34 5.87 -6.61 -14.43
C LEU A 34 5.99 -8.15 -14.40
N GLN A 35 6.70 -8.72 -15.38
CA GLN A 35 7.02 -10.14 -15.43
C GLN A 35 7.86 -10.57 -14.21
N HIS A 36 8.89 -9.82 -13.84
CA HIS A 36 9.71 -10.13 -12.67
C HIS A 36 8.85 -10.21 -11.39
N ALA A 37 7.97 -9.23 -11.16
CA ALA A 37 7.04 -9.26 -10.02
C ALA A 37 6.16 -10.52 -10.02
N GLN A 38 5.59 -10.87 -11.18
CA GLN A 38 4.76 -12.07 -11.35
C GLN A 38 5.54 -13.34 -11.03
N GLU A 39 6.80 -13.44 -11.50
CA GLU A 39 7.68 -14.57 -11.20
C GLU A 39 8.02 -14.67 -9.70
N ARG A 40 8.24 -13.53 -9.03
CA ARG A 40 8.49 -13.50 -7.57
C ARG A 40 7.26 -13.95 -6.79
N PHE A 41 6.06 -13.51 -7.15
CA PHE A 41 4.83 -13.94 -6.50
C PHE A 41 4.55 -15.41 -6.76
N ARG A 42 4.77 -15.87 -8.00
CA ARG A 42 4.66 -17.29 -8.35
C ARG A 42 5.61 -18.15 -7.54
N PHE A 43 6.86 -17.69 -7.34
CA PHE A 43 7.82 -18.39 -6.48
C PHE A 43 7.30 -18.53 -5.03
N VAL A 44 6.73 -17.47 -4.46
CA VAL A 44 6.13 -17.54 -3.11
C VAL A 44 4.99 -18.54 -3.08
N TYR A 45 4.09 -18.49 -4.07
CA TYR A 45 2.97 -19.42 -4.17
C TYR A 45 3.43 -20.88 -4.27
N ASP A 46 4.26 -21.21 -5.28
CA ASP A 46 4.71 -22.59 -5.54
C ASP A 46 5.48 -23.16 -4.36
N LYS A 47 6.25 -22.34 -3.66
CA LYS A 47 7.12 -22.80 -2.57
C LYS A 47 6.41 -22.91 -1.22
N TYR A 48 5.43 -22.05 -0.95
CA TYR A 48 4.87 -21.91 0.40
C TYR A 48 3.36 -22.09 0.49
N LEU A 49 2.61 -21.93 -0.61
CA LEU A 49 1.14 -21.84 -0.58
C LEU A 49 0.44 -22.95 -1.37
N ALA A 50 1.06 -23.49 -2.42
CA ALA A 50 0.39 -24.41 -3.35
C ALA A 50 -0.10 -25.73 -2.70
N ASP A 51 0.62 -26.20 -1.67
CA ASP A 51 0.34 -27.46 -0.96
C ASP A 51 -0.30 -27.23 0.43
N THR A 52 -0.95 -26.09 0.65
CA THR A 52 -1.61 -25.74 1.92
C THR A 52 -3.08 -25.35 1.72
N ASP A 53 -3.83 -25.18 2.80
CA ASP A 53 -5.26 -24.81 2.75
C ASP A 53 -5.47 -23.28 2.72
N VAL A 54 -4.40 -22.51 2.52
CA VAL A 54 -4.46 -21.04 2.46
C VAL A 54 -5.25 -20.55 1.25
N LYS A 55 -5.83 -19.36 1.38
CA LYS A 55 -6.56 -18.70 0.29
C LYS A 55 -5.78 -17.49 -0.21
N PRO A 56 -5.17 -17.57 -1.41
CA PRO A 56 -4.44 -16.45 -1.96
C PRO A 56 -5.37 -15.44 -2.63
N TYR A 57 -5.12 -14.16 -2.38
CA TYR A 57 -5.79 -13.01 -2.97
C TYR A 57 -4.75 -12.06 -3.57
N LEU A 58 -5.15 -11.33 -4.60
CA LEU A 58 -4.33 -10.34 -5.28
C LEU A 58 -5.10 -9.03 -5.39
N ALA A 59 -4.48 -7.93 -4.96
CA ALA A 59 -5.00 -6.59 -5.15
C ALA A 59 -3.88 -5.67 -5.65
N VAL A 60 -4.15 -4.96 -6.75
CA VAL A 60 -3.22 -3.96 -7.30
C VAL A 60 -3.75 -2.58 -6.97
N ILE A 61 -2.93 -1.75 -6.33
CA ILE A 61 -3.30 -0.39 -5.95
C ILE A 61 -3.02 0.54 -7.15
N PRO A 62 -4.05 1.17 -7.77
CA PRO A 62 -3.84 2.16 -8.80
C PRO A 62 -2.97 3.31 -8.26
N ASP A 63 -2.11 3.87 -9.09
CA ASP A 63 -1.38 5.08 -8.74
C ASP A 63 -2.20 6.33 -9.11
N LYS A 64 -1.71 7.51 -8.73
CA LYS A 64 -2.40 8.78 -9.05
C LYS A 64 -2.53 9.03 -10.55
N ASN A 65 -1.63 8.46 -11.37
CA ASN A 65 -1.65 8.63 -12.82
C ASN A 65 -2.88 7.97 -13.45
N TYR A 66 -3.45 6.92 -12.84
CA TYR A 66 -4.71 6.30 -13.27
C TYR A 66 -5.85 7.32 -13.40
N TYR A 67 -5.92 8.25 -12.45
CA TYR A 67 -6.95 9.29 -12.41
C TYR A 67 -6.52 10.59 -13.11
N LEU A 68 -5.23 10.95 -13.07
CA LEU A 68 -4.77 12.28 -13.47
C LEU A 68 -4.19 12.37 -14.88
N ALA A 69 -3.44 11.36 -15.34
CA ALA A 69 -2.48 11.55 -16.42
C ALA A 69 -3.19 11.83 -17.77
N LYS A 70 -4.04 10.91 -18.20
CA LYS A 70 -4.73 10.99 -19.51
C LYS A 70 -5.60 12.24 -19.63
N GLN A 71 -6.39 12.56 -18.60
CA GLN A 71 -7.30 13.71 -18.63
C GLN A 71 -6.56 15.06 -18.67
N ASN A 72 -5.34 15.12 -18.12
CA ASN A 72 -4.49 16.31 -18.15
C ASN A 72 -3.50 16.33 -19.34
N GLY A 73 -3.62 15.36 -20.26
CA GLY A 73 -2.82 15.27 -21.48
C GLY A 73 -1.35 14.93 -21.21
N TYR A 74 -1.11 14.07 -20.22
CA TYR A 74 0.15 13.36 -20.00
C TYR A 74 0.03 11.92 -20.55
N PRO A 75 1.16 11.26 -20.89
CA PRO A 75 1.17 9.83 -21.16
C PRO A 75 0.61 9.04 -19.98
N ALA A 76 -0.14 7.99 -20.25
CA ALA A 76 -0.70 7.12 -19.22
C ALA A 76 -0.42 5.66 -19.59
N LEU A 77 -0.27 4.81 -18.58
CA LEU A 77 -0.27 3.36 -18.79
C LEU A 77 -1.61 2.93 -19.38
N ASP A 78 -1.60 1.79 -20.09
CA ASP A 78 -2.81 1.03 -20.33
C ASP A 78 -3.12 0.22 -19.06
N TYR A 79 -3.90 0.81 -18.16
CA TYR A 79 -4.20 0.20 -16.85
C TYR A 79 -5.10 -1.03 -16.97
N ASP A 80 -5.99 -1.06 -17.96
CA ASP A 80 -6.83 -2.24 -18.21
C ASP A 80 -5.94 -3.43 -18.60
N ALA A 81 -4.96 -3.20 -19.47
CA ALA A 81 -3.97 -4.20 -19.84
C ALA A 81 -3.05 -4.56 -18.65
N PHE A 82 -2.63 -3.58 -17.84
CA PHE A 82 -1.81 -3.80 -16.65
C PHE A 82 -2.53 -4.72 -15.64
N PHE A 83 -3.76 -4.38 -15.27
CA PHE A 83 -4.55 -5.14 -14.30
C PHE A 83 -4.92 -6.53 -14.83
N SER A 84 -5.29 -6.63 -16.11
CA SER A 84 -5.58 -7.92 -16.74
C SER A 84 -4.34 -8.80 -16.78
N SER A 85 -3.16 -8.26 -17.12
CA SER A 85 -1.90 -9.00 -17.09
C SER A 85 -1.60 -9.58 -15.70
N MET A 86 -1.76 -8.78 -14.63
CA MET A 86 -1.57 -9.26 -13.25
C MET A 86 -2.58 -10.34 -12.86
N ARG A 87 -3.87 -10.13 -13.15
CA ARG A 87 -4.93 -11.10 -12.85
C ARG A 87 -4.73 -12.42 -13.59
N ASP A 88 -4.42 -12.36 -14.88
CA ASP A 88 -4.42 -13.53 -15.73
C ASP A 88 -3.15 -14.39 -15.52
N ASN A 89 -1.98 -13.77 -15.28
CA ASN A 89 -0.73 -14.50 -14.97
C ASN A 89 -0.67 -15.02 -13.53
N LEU A 90 -1.52 -14.51 -12.64
CA LEU A 90 -1.59 -14.91 -11.23
C LEU A 90 -2.96 -15.49 -10.87
N SER A 91 -3.57 -16.22 -11.81
CA SER A 91 -4.92 -16.79 -11.69
C SER A 91 -5.10 -17.81 -10.56
N TRP A 92 -4.02 -18.16 -9.85
CA TRP A 92 -4.02 -18.94 -8.63
C TRP A 92 -4.45 -18.12 -7.39
N ALA A 93 -4.50 -16.79 -7.50
CA ALA A 93 -5.04 -15.90 -6.49
C ALA A 93 -6.37 -15.28 -6.95
N GLN A 94 -7.32 -15.14 -6.03
CA GLN A 94 -8.55 -14.39 -6.29
C GLN A 94 -8.24 -12.89 -6.40
N TYR A 95 -8.55 -12.30 -7.55
CA TYR A 95 -8.33 -10.86 -7.77
C TYR A 95 -9.41 -10.01 -7.07
N ILE A 96 -8.98 -9.00 -6.33
CA ILE A 96 -9.81 -7.99 -5.67
C ILE A 96 -9.59 -6.66 -6.39
N ASP A 97 -10.63 -6.16 -7.07
CA ASP A 97 -10.57 -4.87 -7.76
C ASP A 97 -10.70 -3.72 -6.75
N LEU A 98 -9.67 -2.88 -6.67
CA LEU A 98 -9.64 -1.69 -5.82
C LEU A 98 -9.98 -0.40 -6.58
N ALA A 99 -9.90 -0.39 -7.90
CA ALA A 99 -10.10 0.82 -8.70
C ALA A 99 -11.53 1.34 -8.57
N GLY A 100 -12.51 0.45 -8.40
CA GLY A 100 -13.91 0.81 -8.14
C GLY A 100 -14.17 1.49 -6.78
N SER A 101 -13.25 1.36 -5.83
CA SER A 101 -13.39 1.88 -4.47
C SER A 101 -12.49 3.08 -4.18
N LEU A 102 -11.83 3.62 -5.22
CA LEU A 102 -10.83 4.69 -5.12
C LEU A 102 -11.09 5.82 -6.12
N GLN A 103 -10.72 7.03 -5.71
CA GLN A 103 -10.68 8.23 -6.53
C GLN A 103 -9.45 9.07 -6.18
N ILE A 104 -9.14 10.09 -6.97
CA ILE A 104 -7.94 10.90 -6.76
C ILE A 104 -7.89 11.58 -5.38
N ASP A 105 -9.04 11.99 -4.82
CA ASP A 105 -9.14 12.62 -3.51
C ASP A 105 -8.85 11.66 -2.34
N ASP A 106 -8.77 10.35 -2.60
CA ASP A 106 -8.33 9.36 -1.61
C ASP A 106 -6.80 9.32 -1.48
N TYR A 107 -6.08 10.07 -2.30
CA TYR A 107 -4.63 10.22 -2.25
C TYR A 107 -4.20 11.55 -1.66
N TYR A 108 -3.04 11.58 -1.02
CA TYR A 108 -2.43 12.84 -0.62
C TYR A 108 -2.08 13.66 -1.86
N ARG A 109 -2.22 14.98 -1.77
CA ARG A 109 -1.89 15.89 -2.88
C ARG A 109 -0.41 15.90 -3.19
N THR A 110 0.42 15.88 -2.16
CA THR A 110 1.87 16.08 -2.24
C THR A 110 2.69 14.82 -2.02
N ASP A 111 2.02 13.70 -1.74
CA ASP A 111 2.64 12.39 -1.54
C ASP A 111 2.15 11.38 -2.59
N LEU A 112 2.83 10.23 -2.69
CA LEU A 112 2.37 9.11 -3.51
C LEU A 112 1.25 8.33 -2.85
N HIS A 113 1.21 8.29 -1.52
CA HIS A 113 0.35 7.38 -0.78
C HIS A 113 -1.11 7.84 -0.77
N TRP A 114 -1.99 6.87 -0.55
CA TRP A 114 -3.36 7.12 -0.17
C TRP A 114 -3.50 7.66 1.26
N ARG A 115 -4.65 8.23 1.59
CA ARG A 115 -4.96 8.79 2.90
C ARG A 115 -5.76 7.80 3.73
N GLN A 116 -5.30 7.46 4.94
CA GLN A 116 -5.97 6.44 5.76
C GLN A 116 -7.44 6.80 6.08
N ASP A 117 -7.74 8.09 6.30
CA ASP A 117 -9.09 8.59 6.56
C ASP A 117 -10.09 8.32 5.42
N ARG A 118 -9.60 7.91 4.25
CA ARG A 118 -10.39 7.59 3.06
C ARG A 118 -10.45 6.11 2.72
N LEU A 119 -9.75 5.25 3.45
CA LEU A 119 -9.59 3.83 3.09
C LEU A 119 -10.67 2.89 3.61
N LEU A 120 -11.67 3.37 4.35
CA LEU A 120 -12.75 2.49 4.83
C LEU A 120 -13.46 1.71 3.70
N PRO A 121 -13.82 2.31 2.55
CA PRO A 121 -14.37 1.55 1.43
C PRO A 121 -13.43 0.46 0.88
N VAL A 122 -12.13 0.76 0.80
CA VAL A 122 -11.09 -0.19 0.36
C VAL A 122 -10.95 -1.34 1.35
N ALA A 123 -10.86 -1.04 2.64
CA ALA A 123 -10.77 -2.04 3.70
C ALA A 123 -11.97 -2.97 3.70
N LYS A 124 -13.19 -2.42 3.53
CA LYS A 124 -14.42 -3.22 3.39
C LYS A 124 -14.42 -4.09 2.14
N THR A 125 -14.03 -3.53 0.99
CA THR A 125 -13.93 -4.29 -0.27
C THR A 125 -13.01 -5.51 -0.12
N ILE A 126 -11.85 -5.31 0.50
CA ILE A 126 -10.88 -6.39 0.75
C ILE A 126 -11.43 -7.39 1.75
N ALA A 127 -11.94 -6.93 2.90
CA ALA A 127 -12.47 -7.80 3.94
C ALA A 127 -13.62 -8.67 3.42
N GLU A 128 -14.60 -8.08 2.72
CA GLU A 128 -15.74 -8.79 2.13
C GLU A 128 -15.28 -9.86 1.14
N ALA A 129 -14.31 -9.55 0.26
CA ALA A 129 -13.78 -10.50 -0.71
C ALA A 129 -13.06 -11.70 -0.06
N MET A 130 -12.48 -11.51 1.14
CA MET A 130 -11.81 -12.56 1.92
C MET A 130 -12.75 -13.22 2.96
N GLY A 131 -14.03 -12.84 2.98
CA GLY A 131 -15.00 -13.33 3.96
C GLY A 131 -14.67 -12.93 5.40
N ALA A 132 -14.05 -11.76 5.58
CA ALA A 132 -13.88 -11.06 6.85
C ALA A 132 -14.83 -9.85 6.91
N SER A 133 -14.85 -9.14 8.04
CA SER A 133 -15.74 -7.99 8.25
C SER A 133 -14.97 -6.81 8.83
N VAL A 134 -15.34 -5.61 8.40
CA VAL A 134 -14.92 -4.33 9.00
C VAL A 134 -16.19 -3.56 9.35
N GLU A 135 -16.69 -3.80 10.55
CA GLU A 135 -17.91 -3.22 11.12
C GLU A 135 -17.61 -2.20 12.22
N GLU A 136 -16.38 -2.20 12.73
CA GLU A 136 -15.92 -1.27 13.75
C GLU A 136 -16.19 0.20 13.35
N LYS A 137 -16.54 0.99 14.38
CA LYS A 137 -16.68 2.44 14.24
C LYS A 137 -15.33 3.08 14.52
N PHE A 138 -14.85 3.84 13.55
CA PHE A 138 -13.61 4.58 13.68
C PHE A 138 -13.85 6.04 14.03
N GLU A 139 -12.96 6.59 14.84
CA GLU A 139 -12.84 8.01 15.09
C GLU A 139 -11.72 8.59 14.23
N THR A 140 -11.95 9.76 13.64
CA THR A 140 -10.92 10.44 12.84
C THR A 140 -10.10 11.37 13.73
N GLN A 141 -8.80 11.16 13.74
CA GLN A 141 -7.81 12.05 14.35
C GLN A 141 -7.04 12.79 13.26
N THR A 142 -6.51 13.97 13.55
CA THR A 142 -5.72 14.77 12.60
C THR A 142 -4.46 15.29 13.28
N LEU A 143 -3.31 15.11 12.63
CA LEU A 143 -2.06 15.67 13.12
C LEU A 143 -2.11 17.20 13.04
N ALA A 144 -1.77 17.88 14.14
CA ALA A 144 -1.75 19.34 14.23
C ALA A 144 -0.48 19.93 13.59
N ARG A 145 -0.21 19.61 12.33
CA ARG A 145 0.94 20.11 11.56
C ARG A 145 0.71 20.04 10.05
N ASP A 146 1.45 20.88 9.33
CA ASP A 146 1.55 20.79 7.89
C ASP A 146 2.29 19.52 7.46
N TYR A 147 1.82 18.93 6.37
CA TYR A 147 2.40 17.79 5.70
C TYR A 147 2.71 18.14 4.25
N TYR A 148 3.98 17.91 3.89
CA TYR A 148 4.47 17.90 2.53
C TYR A 148 5.04 16.52 2.27
N GLY A 149 4.40 15.78 1.38
CA GLY A 149 4.81 14.44 1.01
C GLY A 149 6.07 14.38 0.16
N LEU A 150 6.47 13.16 -0.14
CA LEU A 150 7.68 12.84 -0.91
C LEU A 150 7.72 13.59 -2.25
N TYR A 151 6.59 13.74 -2.94
CA TYR A 151 6.57 14.40 -4.24
C TYR A 151 6.88 15.89 -4.18
N TYR A 152 6.61 16.55 -3.05
CA TYR A 152 6.99 17.95 -2.86
C TYR A 152 8.52 18.15 -2.94
N GLY A 153 9.28 17.19 -2.42
CA GLY A 153 10.75 17.24 -2.39
C GLY A 153 11.42 17.22 -3.77
N TYR A 154 10.74 16.75 -4.82
CA TYR A 154 11.32 16.65 -6.16
C TYR A 154 11.29 17.96 -6.96
N ALA A 155 10.31 18.83 -6.73
CA ALA A 155 10.06 19.91 -7.67
C ALA A 155 9.71 21.28 -7.06
N ALA A 156 9.73 21.44 -5.73
CA ALA A 156 9.43 22.70 -5.03
C ALA A 156 8.21 23.43 -5.62
N LEU A 157 7.19 22.63 -5.98
CA LEU A 157 6.02 23.09 -6.73
C LEU A 157 5.17 24.01 -5.83
N PRO A 158 4.43 24.99 -6.41
CA PRO A 158 3.61 25.93 -5.66
C PRO A 158 2.32 25.28 -5.15
N VAL A 159 2.44 24.22 -4.35
CA VAL A 159 1.33 23.48 -3.75
C VAL A 159 1.21 23.83 -2.28
N LYS A 160 -0.03 23.95 -1.79
CA LYS A 160 -0.30 24.15 -0.38
C LYS A 160 0.00 22.86 0.40
N PRO A 161 0.42 22.96 1.67
CA PRO A 161 0.52 21.79 2.52
C PRO A 161 -0.87 21.18 2.74
N GLU A 162 -0.88 19.91 3.12
CA GLU A 162 -2.06 19.22 3.61
C GLU A 162 -1.83 18.72 5.03
N THR A 163 -2.77 17.96 5.61
CA THR A 163 -2.64 17.35 6.94
C THR A 163 -2.83 15.86 6.83
N ILE A 164 -2.18 15.10 7.70
CA ILE A 164 -2.46 13.67 7.85
C ILE A 164 -3.62 13.49 8.83
N SER A 165 -4.68 12.86 8.33
CA SER A 165 -5.80 12.36 9.14
C SER A 165 -5.75 10.84 9.16
N TYR A 166 -6.03 10.24 10.31
CA TYR A 166 -5.94 8.80 10.55
C TYR A 166 -7.16 8.32 11.35
N LEU A 167 -7.46 7.04 11.23
CA LEU A 167 -8.63 6.42 11.85
C LEU A 167 -8.20 5.62 13.08
N THR A 168 -8.78 5.90 14.24
CA THR A 168 -8.52 5.17 15.48
C THR A 168 -9.78 4.47 15.96
N SER A 169 -9.59 3.45 16.78
CA SER A 169 -10.64 2.66 17.40
C SER A 169 -10.08 1.92 18.61
N ASP A 170 -10.94 1.42 19.50
CA ASP A 170 -10.50 0.60 20.65
C ASP A 170 -9.64 -0.59 20.19
N THR A 171 -9.97 -1.20 19.04
CA THR A 171 -9.18 -2.30 18.49
C THR A 171 -7.78 -1.85 18.09
N ILE A 172 -7.66 -0.75 17.35
CA ILE A 172 -6.37 -0.24 16.87
C ILE A 172 -5.50 0.25 18.04
N GLU A 173 -6.10 0.92 19.03
CA GLU A 173 -5.36 1.47 20.19
C GLU A 173 -4.80 0.38 21.11
N ASN A 174 -5.51 -0.74 21.24
CA ASN A 174 -5.06 -1.87 22.05
C ASN A 174 -4.24 -2.90 21.27
N ALA A 175 -4.11 -2.76 19.95
CA ALA A 175 -3.33 -3.69 19.14
C ALA A 175 -1.83 -3.62 19.46
N VAL A 176 -1.19 -4.79 19.46
CA VAL A 176 0.25 -4.91 19.73
C VAL A 176 0.97 -5.18 18.42
N VAL A 177 1.87 -4.27 18.03
CA VAL A 177 2.75 -4.46 16.88
C VAL A 177 4.06 -5.07 17.34
N THR A 178 4.51 -6.16 16.72
CA THR A 178 5.86 -6.72 16.94
C THR A 178 6.71 -6.51 15.69
N ASN A 179 7.81 -5.77 15.83
CA ASN A 179 8.80 -5.57 14.77
C ASN A 179 9.93 -6.61 14.89
N PHE A 180 10.04 -7.51 13.92
CA PHE A 180 11.00 -8.62 13.95
C PHE A 180 12.44 -8.23 13.56
N GLU A 181 12.65 -7.02 13.01
CA GLU A 181 14.00 -6.50 12.76
C GLU A 181 14.66 -6.04 14.05
N THR A 182 13.87 -5.50 14.97
CA THR A 182 14.35 -4.94 16.25
C THR A 182 14.02 -5.82 17.45
N ASN A 183 13.15 -6.83 17.28
CA ASN A 183 12.55 -7.63 18.34
C ASN A 183 11.89 -6.77 19.44
N LYS A 184 11.22 -5.68 19.03
CA LYS A 184 10.51 -4.77 19.93
C LYS A 184 9.03 -4.74 19.60
N THR A 185 8.23 -4.48 20.63
CA THR A 185 6.82 -4.17 20.49
C THR A 185 6.60 -2.66 20.43
N CYS A 186 5.60 -2.22 19.67
CA CYS A 186 5.16 -0.84 19.57
C CYS A 186 3.65 -0.76 19.29
N SER A 187 3.12 0.46 19.28
CA SER A 187 1.75 0.75 18.88
C SER A 187 1.62 0.82 17.35
N VAL A 188 0.40 0.72 16.84
CA VAL A 188 0.09 0.89 15.41
C VAL A 188 0.55 2.26 14.88
N TYR A 189 0.35 3.31 15.66
CA TYR A 189 0.73 4.68 15.33
C TYR A 189 1.97 5.10 16.12
N ASP A 190 3.06 5.31 15.40
CA ASP A 190 4.32 5.82 15.95
C ASP A 190 4.30 7.35 15.95
N MET A 191 3.94 7.92 17.10
CA MET A 191 3.79 9.37 17.25
C MET A 191 5.12 10.14 17.22
N GLU A 192 6.25 9.48 17.51
CA GLU A 192 7.57 10.08 17.34
C GLU A 192 7.86 10.28 15.84
N LYS A 193 7.54 9.29 15.01
CA LYS A 193 7.62 9.41 13.55
C LYS A 193 6.61 10.40 12.98
N ALA A 194 5.39 10.47 13.53
CA ALA A 194 4.41 11.48 13.16
C ALA A 194 4.92 12.92 13.36
N ALA A 195 5.75 13.13 14.39
CA ALA A 195 6.43 14.41 14.67
C ALA A 195 7.74 14.58 13.87
N GLY A 196 8.21 13.54 13.18
CA GLY A 196 9.48 13.49 12.47
C GLY A 196 9.48 14.15 11.09
N LYS A 197 10.49 13.76 10.29
CA LYS A 197 10.77 14.27 8.94
C LYS A 197 9.78 13.73 7.90
N ASP A 198 9.40 12.48 8.03
CA ASP A 198 8.40 11.83 7.18
C ASP A 198 7.23 11.35 8.04
N PRO A 199 6.20 12.20 8.23
CA PRO A 199 5.04 11.85 9.04
C PRO A 199 4.27 10.61 8.57
N TYR A 200 4.39 10.19 7.30
CA TYR A 200 3.71 8.99 6.82
C TYR A 200 4.28 7.72 7.46
N GLU A 201 5.54 7.73 7.89
CA GLU A 201 6.13 6.60 8.63
C GLU A 201 5.48 6.34 9.99
N MET A 202 4.55 7.20 10.45
CA MET A 202 3.77 6.93 11.66
C MET A 202 2.99 5.60 11.56
N PHE A 203 2.59 5.20 10.36
CA PHE A 203 1.85 3.96 10.14
C PHE A 203 2.81 2.76 10.23
N LEU A 204 2.67 1.96 11.28
CA LEU A 204 3.45 0.74 11.53
C LEU A 204 4.98 0.95 11.48
N SER A 205 5.42 2.13 11.92
CA SER A 205 6.82 2.56 11.93
C SER A 205 7.53 2.51 10.56
N GLY A 206 6.79 2.57 9.44
CA GLY A 206 7.32 2.73 8.09
C GLY A 206 7.83 1.44 7.42
N SER A 207 9.07 1.48 6.91
CA SER A 207 9.64 0.45 6.01
C SER A 207 10.23 -0.75 6.76
N VAL A 208 9.44 -1.41 7.60
CA VAL A 208 9.84 -2.63 8.32
C VAL A 208 9.56 -3.88 7.48
N SER A 209 10.55 -4.73 7.29
CA SER A 209 10.47 -5.90 6.40
C SER A 209 9.50 -7.00 6.87
N LEU A 210 9.40 -7.19 8.19
CA LEU A 210 8.51 -8.17 8.80
C LEU A 210 7.99 -7.65 10.13
N LEU A 211 6.67 -7.59 10.26
CA LEU A 211 6.00 -7.25 11.50
C LEU A 211 4.69 -8.03 11.64
N THR A 212 4.21 -8.17 12.88
CA THR A 212 2.85 -8.61 13.18
C THR A 212 2.07 -7.51 13.87
N ILE A 213 0.76 -7.49 13.66
CA ILE A 213 -0.19 -6.72 14.43
C ILE A 213 -1.16 -7.72 15.06
N GLU A 214 -1.22 -7.76 16.38
CA GLU A 214 -2.08 -8.68 17.13
C GLU A 214 -3.22 -7.90 17.78
N ASN A 215 -4.45 -8.35 17.56
CA ASN A 215 -5.65 -7.81 18.20
C ASN A 215 -5.97 -8.66 19.44
N PRO A 216 -5.64 -8.19 20.66
CA PRO A 216 -5.86 -8.96 21.88
C PRO A 216 -7.35 -9.20 22.21
N ASN A 217 -8.25 -8.43 21.57
CA ASN A 217 -9.69 -8.48 21.79
C ASN A 217 -10.44 -9.10 20.59
N ALA A 218 -9.73 -9.83 19.72
CA ALA A 218 -10.31 -10.39 18.52
C ALA A 218 -11.46 -11.36 18.82
N LYS A 219 -12.52 -11.29 18.00
CA LYS A 219 -13.70 -12.16 18.08
C LYS A 219 -13.62 -13.36 17.13
N THR A 220 -12.47 -13.55 16.52
CA THR A 220 -12.15 -14.60 15.55
C THR A 220 -10.71 -15.04 15.77
N ASP A 221 -10.38 -16.24 15.29
CA ASP A 221 -9.03 -16.79 15.19
C ASP A 221 -8.41 -16.58 13.80
N LYS A 222 -9.13 -15.96 12.86
CA LYS A 222 -8.63 -15.68 11.51
C LYS A 222 -7.32 -14.90 11.55
N GLU A 223 -6.35 -15.36 10.77
CA GLU A 223 -5.09 -14.64 10.53
C GLU A 223 -4.95 -14.25 9.06
N LEU A 224 -4.27 -13.13 8.83
CA LEU A 224 -3.98 -12.59 7.50
C LEU A 224 -2.48 -12.41 7.33
N VAL A 225 -1.93 -12.86 6.20
CA VAL A 225 -0.57 -12.51 5.77
C VAL A 225 -0.66 -11.58 4.56
N ILE A 226 -0.06 -10.39 4.65
CA ILE A 226 -0.01 -9.41 3.57
C ILE A 226 1.42 -9.32 3.02
N PHE A 227 1.62 -9.79 1.79
CA PHE A 227 2.79 -9.44 0.99
C PHE A 227 2.58 -8.03 0.43
N ARG A 228 3.47 -7.10 0.80
CA ARG A 228 3.14 -5.68 0.77
C ARG A 228 4.23 -4.77 0.23
N ASP A 229 3.81 -3.55 -0.14
CA ASP A 229 4.66 -2.36 -0.17
C ASP A 229 4.25 -1.31 0.91
N SER A 230 4.69 -0.06 0.80
CA SER A 230 4.42 0.96 1.84
C SER A 230 2.94 1.32 2.00
N PHE A 231 2.09 1.10 0.99
CA PHE A 231 0.67 1.45 1.07
C PHE A 231 -0.10 0.60 2.08
N ALA A 232 0.31 -0.65 2.27
CA ALA A 232 -0.34 -1.53 3.23
C ALA A 232 -0.20 -1.05 4.68
N SER A 233 0.82 -0.21 4.98
CA SER A 233 1.06 0.26 6.35
C SER A 233 -0.12 1.03 6.93
N SER A 234 -0.78 1.87 6.13
CA SER A 234 -1.97 2.60 6.58
C SER A 234 -3.25 1.76 6.47
N LEU A 235 -3.31 0.79 5.56
CA LEU A 235 -4.51 -0.02 5.36
C LEU A 235 -4.66 -1.14 6.40
N ALA A 236 -3.59 -1.88 6.69
CA ALA A 236 -3.65 -3.10 7.50
C ALA A 236 -4.30 -2.91 8.88
N PRO A 237 -4.09 -1.81 9.62
CA PRO A 237 -4.79 -1.57 10.88
C PRO A 237 -6.32 -1.57 10.76
N LEU A 238 -6.86 -1.13 9.62
CA LEU A 238 -8.31 -1.07 9.39
C LEU A 238 -8.94 -2.44 9.19
N LEU A 239 -8.13 -3.48 8.97
CA LEU A 239 -8.59 -4.86 8.80
C LEU A 239 -8.63 -5.64 10.12
N LEU A 240 -8.11 -5.08 11.23
CA LEU A 240 -8.01 -5.78 12.52
C LEU A 240 -9.34 -6.19 13.14
N ASP A 241 -10.44 -5.53 12.79
CA ASP A 241 -11.77 -5.94 13.24
C ASP A 241 -12.14 -7.35 12.72
N GLY A 242 -11.62 -7.73 11.55
CA GLY A 242 -11.87 -9.02 10.92
C GLY A 242 -10.81 -10.09 11.17
N TYR A 243 -9.72 -9.78 11.89
CA TYR A 243 -8.56 -10.66 12.05
C TYR A 243 -7.97 -10.60 13.46
N ALA A 244 -7.60 -11.76 14.00
CA ALA A 244 -6.87 -11.88 15.25
C ALA A 244 -5.43 -11.39 15.14
N LYS A 245 -4.84 -11.64 13.97
CA LYS A 245 -3.45 -11.31 13.67
C LYS A 245 -3.28 -10.97 12.21
N ILE A 246 -2.53 -9.91 11.94
CA ILE A 246 -2.09 -9.54 10.60
C ILE A 246 -0.57 -9.56 10.58
N THR A 247 0.00 -10.36 9.69
CA THR A 247 1.45 -10.40 9.44
C THR A 247 1.74 -9.63 8.16
N LEU A 248 2.60 -8.61 8.23
CA LEU A 248 3.03 -7.84 7.07
C LEU A 248 4.44 -8.24 6.65
N VAL A 249 4.60 -8.56 5.37
CA VAL A 249 5.82 -9.10 4.79
C VAL A 249 6.22 -8.28 3.56
N ASP A 250 7.34 -7.57 3.66
CA ASP A 250 7.89 -6.83 2.53
C ASP A 250 9.04 -7.59 1.87
N ILE A 251 8.72 -8.31 0.80
CA ILE A 251 9.72 -9.11 0.07
C ILE A 251 10.71 -8.28 -0.75
N ARG A 252 10.63 -6.93 -0.68
CA ARG A 252 11.71 -6.07 -1.19
C ARG A 252 12.90 -6.06 -0.25
N TYR A 253 12.63 -6.22 1.05
CA TYR A 253 13.65 -6.21 2.11
C TYR A 253 13.93 -7.62 2.63
N LEU A 254 12.91 -8.48 2.73
CA LEU A 254 13.04 -9.87 3.17
C LEU A 254 13.07 -10.83 1.97
N PRO A 255 14.19 -11.51 1.67
CA PRO A 255 14.24 -12.43 0.52
C PRO A 255 13.18 -13.54 0.65
N SER A 256 12.37 -13.73 -0.40
CA SER A 256 11.29 -14.72 -0.43
C SER A 256 11.74 -16.14 -0.06
N VAL A 257 12.97 -16.52 -0.42
CA VAL A 257 13.58 -17.82 -0.07
C VAL A 257 13.69 -18.09 1.43
N ARG A 258 13.64 -17.05 2.29
CA ARG A 258 13.77 -17.15 3.75
C ARG A 258 12.43 -17.10 4.48
N LEU A 259 11.30 -16.97 3.79
CA LEU A 259 9.98 -16.80 4.44
C LEU A 259 9.66 -17.95 5.41
N GLY A 260 9.94 -19.20 5.02
CA GLY A 260 9.71 -20.38 5.86
C GLY A 260 10.55 -20.44 7.15
N SER A 261 11.53 -19.54 7.34
CA SER A 261 12.24 -19.40 8.62
C SER A 261 11.47 -18.54 9.64
N PHE A 262 10.48 -17.78 9.18
CA PHE A 262 9.74 -16.82 9.99
C PHE A 262 8.24 -17.11 10.02
N LEU A 263 7.71 -17.73 8.95
CA LEU A 263 6.29 -17.93 8.73
C LEU A 263 6.01 -19.40 8.45
N THR A 264 4.90 -19.88 8.98
CA THR A 264 4.29 -21.15 8.60
C THR A 264 2.92 -20.85 8.03
N PHE A 265 2.63 -21.42 6.86
CA PHE A 265 1.36 -21.25 6.17
C PHE A 265 0.52 -22.52 6.38
N THR A 266 -0.64 -22.37 6.99
CA THR A 266 -1.57 -23.47 7.28
C THR A 266 -2.92 -23.17 6.66
N ASP A 267 -3.59 -22.14 7.18
CA ASP A 267 -5.01 -21.84 6.96
C ASP A 267 -5.31 -20.33 6.98
N GLN A 268 -4.27 -19.49 6.86
CA GLN A 268 -4.40 -18.04 6.79
C GLN A 268 -4.98 -17.56 5.46
N ASP A 269 -5.64 -16.41 5.49
CA ASP A 269 -5.85 -15.61 4.27
C ASP A 269 -4.50 -15.00 3.87
N VAL A 270 -4.16 -15.00 2.57
CA VAL A 270 -2.90 -14.45 2.07
C VAL A 270 -3.19 -13.42 0.99
N LEU A 271 -2.80 -12.16 1.22
CA LEU A 271 -3.03 -11.05 0.29
C LEU A 271 -1.71 -10.55 -0.29
N PHE A 272 -1.59 -10.59 -1.62
CA PHE A 272 -0.56 -9.85 -2.35
C PHE A 272 -1.12 -8.45 -2.68
N LEU A 273 -0.64 -7.43 -1.98
CA LEU A 273 -1.10 -6.05 -2.09
C LEU A 273 0.06 -5.13 -2.49
N TYR A 274 0.08 -4.70 -3.76
CA TYR A 274 1.16 -3.89 -4.31
C TYR A 274 0.64 -2.75 -5.18
N SER A 275 1.31 -1.61 -5.12
CA SER A 275 1.05 -0.48 -6.01
C SER A 275 1.57 -0.70 -7.43
N VAL A 276 0.90 -0.07 -8.38
CA VAL A 276 1.37 0.00 -9.78
C VAL A 276 2.82 0.48 -9.84
N ASN A 277 3.23 1.48 -9.05
CA ASN A 277 4.60 1.99 -9.06
C ASN A 277 5.64 0.91 -8.70
N VAL A 278 5.37 0.07 -7.69
CA VAL A 278 6.29 -1.00 -7.29
C VAL A 278 6.30 -2.13 -8.32
N LEU A 279 5.15 -2.49 -8.87
CA LEU A 279 5.06 -3.55 -9.89
C LEU A 279 5.71 -3.12 -11.23
N ASN A 280 5.64 -1.84 -11.57
CA ASN A 280 6.29 -1.27 -12.76
C ASN A 280 7.80 -0.98 -12.55
N ASN A 281 8.31 -1.08 -11.31
CA ASN A 281 9.72 -0.94 -10.93
C ASN A 281 10.12 -1.97 -9.86
N SER A 282 9.98 -3.25 -10.21
CA SER A 282 10.00 -4.37 -9.27
C SER A 282 11.39 -4.93 -9.01
N GLU A 283 12.47 -4.25 -9.43
CA GLU A 283 13.84 -4.77 -9.29
C GLU A 283 14.21 -5.03 -7.82
N THR A 284 13.50 -4.36 -6.90
CA THR A 284 13.68 -4.54 -5.47
C THR A 284 12.99 -5.77 -4.90
N ILE A 285 11.99 -6.36 -5.57
CA ILE A 285 11.27 -7.57 -5.12
C ILE A 285 12.17 -8.80 -5.28
N LYS A 286 12.42 -9.54 -4.19
CA LYS A 286 13.44 -10.61 -4.12
C LYS A 286 12.87 -12.02 -4.12
#